data_AF-A0AAD3P5W4-F1
#
_entry.id   AF-A0AAD3P5W4-F1
#
_cell.length_a   1.000
_cell.length_b   1.000
_cell.length_c   1.000
_cell.angle_alpha   90.00
_cell.angle_beta   90.00
_cell.angle_gamma   90.00
#
_symmetry.space_group_name_H-M   'P 1'
#
loop_
_entity.id
_entity.type
_entity.pdbx_description
1 polymer ?
#
loop_
_entity_poly.entity_id
_entity_poly.type
_entity_poly.pdbx_seq_one_letter_code
_entity_poly.pdbx_strand_id
1 'polypeptide(L)'
;MERRSGATILFLCLSIFTLIMFSDEVSASRQHHDPFRRYLLSNGLALTPPMGWNSWNHFACNVSEKTIRETADALVSTGLSKLGYKYVNIDDCWAEITRDIEDNLVPKKSTFPSGMKALVDYVHSKGLKLGIYSDAGYFTCSKTMPGSVGHEE
;
A
#
# COMPACT_ATOMS: atom_id res chain seq x y z
N MET A 1 65.84 18.25 35.18
CA MET A 1 64.95 19.18 34.45
C MET A 1 64.57 18.49 33.15
N GLU A 2 63.33 18.12 32.86
CA GLU A 2 62.07 18.34 33.54
C GLU A 2 61.04 17.35 33.01
N ARG A 3 60.14 16.96 33.92
CA ARG A 3 58.99 16.08 33.74
C ARG A 3 58.04 16.64 32.67
N ARG A 4 57.93 16.05 31.47
CA ARG A 4 56.91 16.49 30.48
C ARG A 4 56.21 15.39 29.65
N SER A 5 56.44 14.10 29.90
CA SER A 5 55.85 13.05 29.04
C SER A 5 54.58 12.38 29.62
N GLY A 6 54.39 12.36 30.94
CA GLY A 6 53.24 11.68 31.56
C GLY A 6 51.91 12.44 31.47
N ALA A 7 51.94 13.78 31.51
CA ALA A 7 50.72 14.59 31.48
C ALA A 7 50.03 14.51 30.11
N THR A 8 50.78 14.55 29.00
CA THR A 8 50.24 14.54 27.65
C THR A 8 49.53 13.22 27.30
N ILE A 9 50.07 12.09 27.76
CA ILE A 9 49.46 10.77 27.55
C ILE A 9 48.18 10.63 28.39
N LEU A 10 48.18 11.14 29.63
CA LEU A 10 46.99 11.13 30.48
C LEU A 10 45.87 12.04 29.93
N PHE A 11 46.22 13.20 29.37
CA PHE A 11 45.26 14.09 28.69
C PHE A 11 44.68 13.47 27.41
N LEU A 12 45.49 12.78 26.61
CA LEU A 12 44.98 12.05 25.44
C LEU A 12 44.04 10.91 25.84
N CYS A 13 44.39 10.11 26.85
CA CYS A 13 43.52 9.05 27.35
C CYS A 13 42.21 9.60 27.94
N LEU A 14 42.24 10.67 28.73
CA LEU A 14 41.01 11.31 29.23
C LEU A 14 40.14 11.88 28.11
N SER A 15 40.73 12.46 27.06
CA SER A 15 40.00 13.02 25.92
C SER A 15 39.33 11.94 25.07
N ILE A 16 39.98 10.79 24.90
CA ILE A 16 39.42 9.64 24.17
C ILE A 16 38.31 8.98 25.01
N PHE A 17 38.50 8.87 26.34
CA PHE A 17 37.49 8.28 27.23
C PHE A 17 36.22 9.15 27.33
N THR A 18 36.36 10.47 27.31
CA THR A 18 35.20 11.39 27.25
C THR A 18 34.49 11.32 25.90
N LEU A 19 35.21 11.20 24.78
CA LEU A 19 34.59 11.02 23.45
C LEU A 19 33.80 9.72 23.31
N ILE A 20 34.29 8.62 23.90
CA ILE A 20 33.60 7.32 23.86
C ILE A 20 32.34 7.36 24.74
N MET A 21 32.42 7.93 25.94
CA MET A 21 31.24 8.08 26.82
C MET A 21 30.16 9.00 26.23
N PHE A 22 30.53 10.06 25.52
CA PHE A 22 29.59 10.91 24.79
C PHE A 22 28.90 10.19 23.62
N SER A 23 29.54 9.18 23.03
CA SER A 23 28.99 8.42 21.90
C SER A 23 27.94 7.41 22.36
N ASP A 24 28.17 6.75 23.50
CA ASP A 24 27.22 5.78 24.07
C ASP A 24 25.95 6.46 24.63
N GLU A 25 26.09 7.66 25.23
CA GLU A 25 24.96 8.40 25.80
C GLU A 25 24.01 8.96 24.72
N VAL A 26 24.54 9.33 23.54
CA VAL A 26 23.71 9.75 22.38
C VAL A 26 22.88 8.61 21.81
N SER A 27 23.34 7.36 21.94
CA SER A 27 22.62 6.18 21.44
C SER A 27 21.48 5.75 22.38
N ALA A 28 21.62 5.98 23.69
CA ALA A 28 20.64 5.55 24.68
C ALA A 28 19.40 6.46 24.82
N SER A 29 19.44 7.70 24.33
CA SER A 29 18.37 8.70 24.58
C SER A 29 17.35 8.90 23.45
N ARG A 30 17.42 8.19 22.32
CA ARG A 30 16.44 8.33 21.22
C ARG A 30 15.47 7.16 21.11
N GLN A 31 14.80 6.81 22.20
CA GLN A 31 13.46 6.23 22.11
C GLN A 31 12.43 7.31 22.40
N HIS A 32 12.21 8.19 21.43
CA HIS A 32 10.99 8.98 21.40
C HIS A 32 9.83 8.01 21.11
N HIS A 33 9.13 7.61 22.17
CA HIS A 33 7.81 7.01 22.06
C HIS A 33 6.88 8.08 21.47
N ASP A 34 6.69 8.04 20.16
CA ASP A 34 5.65 8.80 19.48
C ASP A 34 4.29 8.18 19.86
N PRO A 35 3.42 8.90 20.60
CA PRO A 35 2.10 8.40 20.98
C PRO A 35 1.17 8.20 19.76
N PHE A 36 1.58 8.60 18.56
CA PHE A 36 0.84 8.46 17.32
C PHE A 36 1.39 7.38 16.37
N ARG A 37 2.24 6.47 16.86
CA ARG A 37 2.68 5.34 16.02
C ARG A 37 1.47 4.47 15.69
N ARG A 38 0.90 4.70 14.50
CA ARG A 38 -0.15 3.88 13.92
C ARG A 38 0.30 2.43 14.02
N TYR A 39 -0.53 1.58 14.61
CA TYR A 39 -0.35 0.13 14.54
C TYR A 39 -0.55 -0.29 13.09
N LEU A 40 0.51 -0.15 12.29
CA LEU A 40 0.56 -0.70 10.96
C LEU A 40 0.62 -2.21 11.12
N LEU A 41 -0.21 -2.92 10.36
CA LEU A 41 -0.10 -4.37 10.25
C LEU A 41 1.32 -4.69 9.76
N SER A 42 2.09 -5.46 10.52
CA SER A 42 3.42 -5.93 10.13
C SER A 42 3.32 -7.10 9.15
N ASN A 43 2.58 -6.91 8.05
CA ASN A 43 2.28 -7.93 7.05
C ASN A 43 3.27 -7.94 5.86
N GLY A 44 4.32 -7.12 5.91
CA GLY A 44 5.36 -7.05 4.87
C GLY A 44 4.93 -6.31 3.59
N LEU A 45 3.74 -5.71 3.55
CA LEU A 45 3.24 -4.95 2.41
C LEU A 45 3.39 -3.43 2.64
N ALA A 46 3.31 -2.66 1.54
CA ALA A 46 3.30 -1.19 1.57
C ALA A 46 4.45 -0.53 2.37
N LEU A 47 5.67 -1.10 2.30
CA LEU A 47 6.88 -0.51 2.89
C LEU A 47 7.20 0.89 2.31
N THR A 48 6.70 1.17 1.11
CA THR A 48 6.57 2.51 0.53
C THR A 48 5.10 2.76 0.17
N PRO A 49 4.66 4.03 0.07
CA PRO A 49 3.31 4.33 -0.40
C PRO A 49 2.98 3.61 -1.72
N PRO A 50 1.82 2.94 -1.83
CA PRO A 50 1.43 2.29 -3.08
C PRO A 50 1.14 3.34 -4.15
N MET A 51 1.64 3.10 -5.37
CA MET A 51 1.42 3.98 -6.52
C MET A 51 0.62 3.25 -7.58
N GLY A 52 -0.37 3.93 -8.17
CA GLY A 52 -1.27 3.31 -9.12
C GLY A 52 -2.34 4.26 -9.63
N TRP A 53 -3.43 3.69 -10.08
CA TRP A 53 -4.60 4.36 -10.62
C TRP A 53 -5.88 3.79 -10.02
N ASN A 54 -6.92 4.61 -9.93
CA ASN A 54 -8.26 4.21 -9.48
C ASN A 54 -9.32 4.73 -10.48
N SER A 55 -10.37 3.94 -10.72
CA SER A 55 -11.41 4.23 -11.71
C SER A 55 -12.33 5.41 -11.39
N TRP A 56 -12.54 5.73 -10.11
CA TRP A 56 -13.65 6.55 -9.65
C TRP A 56 -13.66 7.98 -10.20
N ASN A 57 -12.54 8.70 -10.08
CA ASN A 57 -12.48 10.14 -10.37
C ASN A 57 -12.82 10.51 -11.82
N HIS A 58 -12.72 9.55 -12.75
CA HIS A 58 -13.08 9.78 -14.15
C HIS A 58 -14.33 9.01 -14.57
N PHE A 59 -14.46 7.75 -14.13
CA PHE A 59 -15.50 6.85 -14.66
C PHE A 59 -16.72 6.74 -13.75
N ALA A 60 -16.61 7.03 -12.45
CA ALA A 60 -17.64 6.71 -11.45
C ALA A 60 -18.17 5.27 -11.66
N CYS A 61 -19.49 5.07 -11.76
CA CYS A 61 -20.08 3.76 -12.06
C CYS A 61 -20.00 3.31 -13.54
N ASN A 62 -19.48 4.12 -14.46
CA ASN A 62 -19.29 3.76 -15.87
C ASN A 62 -17.96 3.03 -16.08
N VAL A 63 -17.71 1.99 -15.28
CA VAL A 63 -16.50 1.17 -15.33
C VAL A 63 -16.81 -0.19 -15.96
N SER A 64 -15.88 -0.68 -16.78
CA SER A 64 -16.00 -1.97 -17.48
C SER A 64 -14.68 -2.70 -17.55
N GLU A 65 -14.72 -4.02 -17.81
CA GLU A 65 -13.55 -4.84 -18.06
C GLU A 65 -12.65 -4.24 -19.15
N LYS A 66 -13.25 -3.71 -20.23
CA LYS A 66 -12.54 -3.04 -21.31
C LYS A 66 -11.74 -1.85 -20.77
N THR A 67 -12.38 -0.97 -20.00
CA THR A 67 -11.74 0.21 -19.39
C THR A 67 -10.54 -0.18 -18.54
N ILE A 68 -10.66 -1.25 -17.74
CA ILE A 68 -9.58 -1.72 -16.87
C ILE A 68 -8.42 -2.30 -17.70
N ARG A 69 -8.71 -3.09 -18.73
CA ARG A 69 -7.68 -3.64 -19.64
C ARG A 69 -6.92 -2.53 -20.36
N GLU A 70 -7.63 -1.57 -20.94
CA GLU A 70 -7.03 -0.42 -21.64
C GLU A 70 -6.20 0.45 -20.69
N THR A 71 -6.64 0.64 -19.44
CA THR A 71 -5.87 1.37 -18.42
C THR A 71 -4.59 0.62 -18.03
N ALA A 72 -4.67 -0.70 -17.87
CA ALA A 72 -3.48 -1.53 -17.61
C ALA A 72 -2.47 -1.44 -18.76
N ASP A 73 -2.94 -1.48 -20.01
CA ASP A 73 -2.09 -1.30 -21.19
C ASP A 73 -1.49 0.11 -21.27
N ALA A 74 -2.25 1.13 -20.90
CA ALA A 74 -1.76 2.51 -20.85
C ALA A 74 -0.65 2.67 -19.81
N LEU A 75 -0.79 2.13 -18.59
CA LEU A 75 0.26 2.18 -17.56
C LEU A 75 1.56 1.53 -18.02
N VAL A 76 1.49 0.47 -18.84
CA VAL A 76 2.68 -0.18 -19.40
C VAL A 76 3.26 0.62 -20.56
N SER A 77 2.45 0.93 -21.57
CA SER A 77 2.89 1.56 -22.82
C SER A 77 3.41 2.98 -22.63
N THR A 78 2.84 3.76 -21.70
CA THR A 78 3.31 5.11 -21.35
C THR A 78 4.57 5.11 -20.48
N GLY A 79 4.96 3.95 -19.92
CA GLY A 79 6.10 3.82 -19.04
C GLY A 79 5.84 4.16 -17.56
N LEU A 80 4.63 4.57 -17.17
CA LEU A 80 4.28 4.84 -15.77
C LEU A 80 4.53 3.64 -14.85
N SER A 81 4.26 2.43 -15.34
CA SER A 81 4.56 1.20 -14.60
C SER A 81 6.04 1.01 -14.28
N LYS A 82 6.95 1.57 -15.10
CA LYS A 82 8.41 1.56 -14.84
C LYS A 82 8.81 2.59 -13.79
N LEU A 83 7.98 3.62 -13.57
CA LEU A 83 8.15 4.63 -12.53
C LEU A 83 7.48 4.26 -11.19
N GLY A 84 6.90 3.05 -11.09
CA GLY A 84 6.35 2.53 -9.84
C GLY A 84 4.82 2.48 -9.77
N TYR A 85 4.09 2.98 -10.77
CA TYR A 85 2.62 2.86 -10.81
C TYR A 85 2.20 1.42 -11.11
N LYS A 86 1.96 0.63 -10.06
CA LYS A 86 1.73 -0.82 -10.14
C LYS A 86 0.30 -1.27 -9.89
N TYR A 87 -0.51 -0.47 -9.21
CA TYR A 87 -1.87 -0.85 -8.83
C TYR A 87 -2.91 -0.30 -9.81
N VAL A 88 -3.82 -1.16 -10.26
CA VAL A 88 -5.01 -0.81 -11.04
C VAL A 88 -6.22 -1.12 -10.17
N ASN A 89 -6.83 -0.10 -9.58
CA ASN A 89 -7.91 -0.26 -8.61
C ASN A 89 -9.26 -0.04 -9.28
N ILE A 90 -10.13 -1.04 -9.19
CA ILE A 90 -11.54 -0.94 -9.55
C ILE A 90 -12.28 -0.45 -8.32
N ASP A 91 -12.93 0.70 -8.46
CA ASP A 91 -13.75 1.28 -7.42
C ASP A 91 -15.18 0.69 -7.45
N ASP A 92 -16.15 1.38 -6.86
CA ASP A 92 -17.54 0.92 -6.72
C ASP A 92 -18.23 0.52 -8.05
N CYS A 93 -19.41 -0.08 -7.93
CA CYS A 93 -20.33 -0.42 -9.02
C CYS A 93 -19.88 -1.60 -9.91
N TRP A 94 -18.89 -2.40 -9.49
CA TRP A 94 -18.38 -3.56 -10.23
C TRP A 94 -19.20 -4.84 -10.06
N ALA A 95 -19.95 -4.99 -8.96
CA ALA A 95 -20.72 -6.19 -8.62
C ALA A 95 -22.24 -6.00 -8.83
N GLU A 96 -22.96 -7.09 -9.07
CA GLU A 96 -24.43 -7.12 -9.12
C GLU A 96 -25.04 -6.62 -7.81
N ILE A 97 -26.28 -6.12 -7.87
CA ILE A 97 -26.98 -5.60 -6.68
C ILE A 97 -27.35 -6.69 -5.66
N THR A 98 -27.36 -7.94 -6.10
CA THR A 98 -27.65 -9.12 -5.27
C THR A 98 -26.45 -10.05 -5.22
N ARG A 99 -26.20 -10.61 -4.04
CA ARG A 99 -25.31 -11.76 -3.85
C ARG A 99 -25.92 -13.01 -4.51
N ASP A 100 -25.09 -14.01 -4.77
CA ASP A 100 -25.59 -15.31 -5.25
C ASP A 100 -26.20 -16.15 -4.11
N ILE A 101 -26.58 -17.39 -4.42
CA ILE A 101 -27.23 -18.30 -3.46
C ILE A 101 -26.28 -18.75 -2.32
N GLU A 102 -24.97 -18.62 -2.54
CA GLU A 102 -23.92 -18.91 -1.57
C GLU A 102 -23.48 -17.63 -0.84
N ASP A 103 -24.21 -16.53 -1.04
CA ASP A 103 -24.00 -15.24 -0.41
C ASP A 103 -22.71 -14.52 -0.85
N ASN A 104 -22.18 -14.88 -2.02
CA ASN A 104 -20.99 -14.25 -2.59
C ASN A 104 -21.32 -12.99 -3.40
N LEU A 105 -20.37 -12.05 -3.47
CA LEU A 105 -20.44 -10.94 -4.43
C LEU A 105 -20.26 -11.47 -5.86
N VAL A 106 -21.17 -11.06 -6.75
CA VAL A 106 -21.16 -11.48 -8.16
C VAL A 106 -20.71 -10.32 -9.05
N PRO A 107 -19.66 -10.46 -9.88
CA PRO A 107 -19.28 -9.40 -10.82
C PRO A 107 -20.40 -9.11 -11.83
N LYS A 108 -20.65 -7.84 -12.18
CA LYS A 108 -21.67 -7.48 -13.16
C LYS A 108 -21.36 -8.09 -14.52
N LYS A 109 -22.19 -9.02 -15.00
CA LYS A 109 -21.90 -9.73 -16.27
C LYS A 109 -21.96 -8.80 -17.49
N SER A 110 -22.73 -7.71 -17.39
CA SER A 110 -22.87 -6.72 -18.47
C SER A 110 -21.61 -5.88 -18.69
N THR A 111 -20.81 -5.64 -17.66
CA THR A 111 -19.59 -4.82 -17.73
C THR A 111 -18.30 -5.63 -17.52
N PHE A 112 -18.39 -6.79 -16.86
CA PHE A 112 -17.32 -7.76 -16.61
C PHE A 112 -17.65 -9.16 -17.14
N PRO A 113 -17.86 -9.30 -18.47
CA PRO A 113 -18.39 -10.53 -19.07
C PRO A 113 -17.48 -11.75 -18.94
N SER A 114 -16.16 -11.58 -18.77
CA SER A 114 -15.24 -12.70 -18.52
C SER A 114 -15.07 -13.07 -17.04
N GLY A 115 -15.69 -12.30 -16.14
CA GLY A 115 -15.53 -12.43 -14.70
C GLY A 115 -14.20 -11.87 -14.18
N MET A 116 -14.12 -11.72 -12.85
CA MET A 116 -12.97 -11.06 -12.21
C MET A 116 -11.67 -11.83 -12.35
N LYS A 117 -11.70 -13.17 -12.30
CA LYS A 117 -10.48 -13.98 -12.41
C LYS A 117 -9.74 -13.72 -13.72
N ALA A 118 -10.45 -13.73 -14.85
CA ALA A 118 -9.84 -13.50 -16.16
C ALA A 118 -9.27 -12.08 -16.30
N LEU A 119 -9.90 -11.09 -15.67
CA LEU A 119 -9.38 -9.72 -15.61
C LEU A 119 -8.14 -9.62 -14.72
N VAL A 120 -8.14 -10.26 -13.55
CA VAL A 120 -6.98 -10.33 -12.64
C VAL A 120 -5.79 -10.97 -13.34
N ASP A 121 -5.99 -12.13 -13.97
CA ASP A 121 -4.94 -12.85 -14.71
C ASP A 121 -4.34 -11.96 -15.81
N TYR A 122 -5.18 -11.19 -16.52
CA TYR A 122 -4.71 -10.22 -17.51
C TYR A 122 -3.85 -9.11 -16.89
N VAL A 123 -4.32 -8.47 -15.82
CA VAL A 123 -3.57 -7.38 -15.16
C VAL A 123 -2.24 -7.91 -14.60
N HIS A 124 -2.22 -9.11 -14.03
CA HIS A 124 -0.99 -9.76 -13.58
C HIS A 124 -0.02 -10.08 -14.73
N SER A 125 -0.52 -10.49 -15.89
CA SER A 125 0.32 -10.72 -17.09
C SER A 125 1.08 -9.48 -17.57
N LYS A 126 0.60 -8.28 -17.18
CA LYS A 126 1.24 -6.98 -17.45
C LYS A 126 2.25 -6.55 -16.38
N GLY A 127 2.47 -7.37 -15.35
CA GLY A 127 3.31 -7.03 -14.20
C GLY A 127 2.71 -5.97 -13.28
N LEU A 128 1.38 -5.82 -13.32
CA LEU A 128 0.60 -4.92 -12.48
C LEU A 128 -0.16 -5.73 -11.41
N LYS A 129 -0.79 -5.03 -10.46
CA LYS A 129 -1.61 -5.59 -9.37
C LYS A 129 -3.02 -5.04 -9.48
N LEU A 130 -4.03 -5.87 -9.24
CA LEU A 130 -5.43 -5.42 -9.21
C LEU A 130 -5.87 -5.11 -7.77
N GLY A 131 -6.52 -3.96 -7.57
CA GLY A 131 -7.28 -3.64 -6.36
C GLY A 131 -8.78 -3.70 -6.62
N ILE A 132 -9.56 -4.00 -5.58
CA ILE A 132 -11.02 -4.10 -5.62
C ILE A 132 -11.61 -3.31 -4.44
N TYR A 133 -12.85 -2.86 -4.59
CA TYR A 133 -13.55 -2.07 -3.57
C TYR A 133 -14.74 -2.84 -2.97
N SER A 134 -14.96 -2.62 -1.68
CA SER A 134 -16.18 -2.93 -0.93
C SER A 134 -16.36 -1.89 0.18
N ASP A 135 -17.42 -2.02 0.97
CA ASP A 135 -17.77 -1.11 2.05
C ASP A 135 -18.00 -1.89 3.36
N ALA A 136 -17.61 -1.31 4.49
CA ALA A 136 -17.91 -1.84 5.83
C ALA A 136 -19.33 -1.46 6.28
N GLY A 137 -20.29 -1.64 5.38
CA GLY A 137 -21.71 -1.35 5.53
C GLY A 137 -22.54 -2.34 4.72
N TYR A 138 -23.87 -2.22 4.79
CA TYR A 138 -24.78 -3.14 4.08
C TYR A 138 -24.79 -2.92 2.57
N PHE A 139 -24.55 -1.68 2.14
CA PHE A 139 -24.41 -1.28 0.74
C PHE A 139 -23.17 -0.42 0.59
N THR A 140 -22.61 -0.39 -0.61
CA THR A 140 -21.56 0.55 -0.94
C THR A 140 -22.06 1.99 -1.02
N CYS A 141 -21.12 2.93 -1.12
CA CYS A 141 -21.41 4.36 -1.21
C CYS A 141 -22.38 4.71 -2.35
N SER A 142 -22.23 4.09 -3.53
CA SER A 142 -23.14 4.28 -4.68
C SER A 142 -24.51 3.61 -4.48
N LYS A 143 -24.63 2.69 -3.53
CA LYS A 143 -25.80 1.83 -3.31
C LYS A 143 -26.17 0.95 -4.51
N THR A 144 -25.21 0.69 -5.40
CA THR A 144 -25.43 -0.13 -6.61
C THR A 144 -24.94 -1.57 -6.47
N MET A 145 -24.29 -1.90 -5.36
CA MET A 145 -23.89 -3.24 -4.97
C MET A 145 -23.91 -3.41 -3.44
N PRO A 146 -24.00 -4.65 -2.93
CA PRO A 146 -23.87 -4.93 -1.49
C PRO A 146 -22.50 -4.51 -0.97
N GLY A 147 -22.44 -4.04 0.27
CA GLY A 147 -21.19 -3.96 1.02
C GLY A 147 -20.88 -5.30 1.69
N SER A 148 -19.83 -5.34 2.51
CA SER A 148 -19.28 -6.57 3.09
C SER A 148 -19.59 -6.78 4.58
N VAL A 149 -20.36 -5.90 5.24
CA VAL A 149 -20.62 -6.08 6.69
C VAL A 149 -21.38 -7.38 6.97
N GLY A 150 -20.83 -8.25 7.82
CA GLY A 150 -21.37 -9.57 8.13
C GLY A 150 -21.11 -10.64 7.07
N HIS A 151 -20.30 -10.33 6.05
CA HIS A 151 -19.91 -11.21 4.94
C HIS A 151 -18.44 -10.94 4.57
N GLU A 152 -17.58 -10.81 5.59
CA GLU A 152 -16.17 -10.46 5.43
C GLU A 152 -15.29 -11.65 5.00
N GLU A 153 -15.65 -12.87 5.38
CA GLU A 153 -14.99 -14.14 5.00
C GLU A 153 -15.35 -14.64 3.60
#